data_AF-A0A0G1L287-F1
#
_entry.id   AF-A0A0G1L287-F1
#
_cell.length_a   1.000
_cell.length_b   1.000
_cell.length_c   1.000
_cell.angle_alpha   90.00
_cell.angle_beta   90.00
_cell.angle_gamma   90.00
#
_symmetry.space_group_name_H-M   'P 1'
#
loop_
_entity.id
_entity.type
_entity.pdbx_description
1 polymer ?
#
loop_
_entity_poly.entity_id
_entity_poly.type
_entity_poly.pdbx_seq_one_letter_code
_entity_poly.pdbx_strand_id
1 'polypeptide(L)'
;MNSFKEIAFQILKEIGKPLHSNDITQVALDRGWLKTAGKTPKATMNAQLVVDTNSKKEKSRFIKTAPSTFGLNPEFRETVKSKSQKEDKTHNISKDVSTKQKGDIAEARIAELVILYGDTTLSCYKPISDDEGIDLIVKEKGSLKTMYIQIKSRFGNNPDEIFTATAKASGVNDHYSTATIFCYFDTEEGDLWDYLWFVPGPDFVRLANKISNNGKAMFGFVAGRKRNEANKWDNFLIDKRDLANAIISQMKRI
;
A
#
# COMPACT_ATOMS: atom_id res chain seq x y z
N MET A 1 -10.28 -13.51 -13.60
CA MET A 1 -9.75 -13.32 -14.97
C MET A 1 -8.87 -14.52 -15.28
N ASN A 2 -9.16 -15.28 -16.34
CA ASN A 2 -8.40 -16.49 -16.66
C ASN A 2 -7.00 -16.11 -17.16
N SER A 3 -5.97 -16.79 -16.67
CA SER A 3 -4.59 -16.55 -17.09
C SER A 3 -4.36 -17.05 -18.53
N PHE A 4 -3.39 -16.47 -19.24
CA PHE A 4 -2.98 -16.91 -20.59
C PHE A 4 -2.76 -18.43 -20.67
N LYS A 5 -2.19 -19.03 -19.62
CA LYS A 5 -1.90 -20.46 -19.54
C LYS A 5 -3.17 -21.31 -19.34
N GLU A 6 -4.17 -20.83 -18.63
CA GLU A 6 -5.45 -21.55 -18.50
C GLU A 6 -6.21 -21.53 -19.82
N ILE A 7 -6.23 -20.38 -20.49
CA ILE A 7 -6.87 -20.21 -21.80
C ILE A 7 -6.19 -21.10 -22.85
N ALA A 8 -4.85 -21.09 -22.91
CA ALA A 8 -4.09 -21.93 -23.83
C ALA A 8 -4.34 -23.43 -23.58
N PHE A 9 -4.42 -23.85 -22.32
CA PHE A 9 -4.73 -25.23 -21.95
C PHE A 9 -6.12 -25.64 -22.45
N GLN A 10 -7.13 -24.80 -22.23
CA GLN A 10 -8.50 -25.06 -22.70
C GLN A 10 -8.57 -25.17 -24.22
N ILE A 11 -7.94 -24.24 -24.94
CA ILE A 11 -7.91 -24.22 -26.41
C ILE A 11 -7.24 -25.47 -26.97
N LEU A 12 -6.06 -25.84 -26.43
CA LEU A 12 -5.35 -27.04 -26.89
C LEU A 12 -6.10 -28.34 -26.53
N LYS A 13 -6.82 -28.36 -25.41
CA LYS A 13 -7.66 -29.50 -24.99
C LYS A 13 -8.84 -29.70 -25.93
N GLU A 14 -9.50 -28.62 -26.34
CA GLU A 14 -10.66 -28.69 -27.24
C GLU A 14 -10.25 -29.03 -28.68
N ILE A 15 -9.11 -28.50 -29.14
CA ILE A 15 -8.67 -28.70 -30.53
C ILE A 15 -7.94 -30.05 -30.68
N GLY A 16 -7.30 -30.54 -29.62
CA GLY A 16 -6.67 -31.87 -29.59
C GLY A 16 -5.39 -32.01 -30.43
N LYS A 17 -4.82 -30.91 -30.92
CA LYS A 17 -3.56 -30.91 -31.69
C LYS A 17 -2.64 -29.74 -31.29
N PRO A 18 -1.32 -29.85 -31.51
CA PRO A 18 -0.42 -28.74 -31.27
C PRO A 18 -0.74 -27.53 -32.15
N LEU A 19 -0.64 -26.32 -31.58
CA LEU A 19 -0.90 -25.07 -32.29
C LEU A 19 0.19 -24.05 -32.06
N HIS A 20 0.37 -23.18 -33.05
CA HIS A 20 1.27 -22.04 -32.89
C HIS A 20 0.68 -21.06 -31.87
N SER A 21 1.54 -20.43 -31.06
CA SER A 21 1.13 -19.48 -30.02
C SER A 21 0.30 -18.30 -30.55
N ASN A 22 0.56 -17.88 -31.79
CA ASN A 22 -0.25 -16.90 -32.50
C ASN A 22 -1.70 -17.38 -32.73
N ASP A 23 -1.89 -18.65 -33.11
CA ASP A 23 -3.20 -19.22 -33.39
C ASP A 23 -3.98 -19.44 -32.10
N ILE A 24 -3.30 -19.92 -31.05
CA ILE A 24 -3.86 -20.02 -29.70
C ILE A 24 -4.34 -18.64 -29.23
N THR A 25 -3.55 -17.60 -29.48
CA THR A 25 -3.92 -16.22 -29.14
C THR A 25 -5.11 -15.74 -29.96
N GLN A 26 -5.14 -16.02 -31.26
CA GLN A 26 -6.23 -15.61 -32.15
C GLN A 26 -7.55 -16.25 -31.72
N VAL A 27 -7.57 -17.57 -31.51
CA VAL A 27 -8.72 -18.31 -31.00
C VAL A 27 -9.19 -17.76 -29.64
N ALA A 28 -8.25 -17.38 -28.78
CA ALA A 28 -8.57 -16.80 -27.48
C ALA A 28 -9.23 -15.41 -27.56
N LEU A 29 -8.82 -14.59 -28.53
CA LEU A 29 -9.41 -13.28 -28.81
C LEU A 29 -10.78 -13.42 -29.47
N ASP A 30 -10.90 -14.28 -30.48
CA ASP A 30 -12.14 -14.50 -31.23
C ASP A 30 -13.27 -15.03 -30.32
N ARG A 31 -12.91 -15.85 -29.33
CA ARG A 31 -13.86 -16.36 -28.33
C ARG A 31 -14.13 -15.40 -27.17
N GLY A 32 -13.46 -14.25 -27.13
CA GLY A 32 -13.56 -13.27 -26.04
C GLY A 32 -13.02 -13.76 -24.70
N TRP A 33 -12.26 -14.87 -24.69
CA TRP A 33 -11.68 -15.46 -23.48
C TRP A 33 -10.46 -14.70 -23.00
N LEU A 34 -9.76 -14.04 -23.93
CA LEU A 34 -8.63 -13.19 -23.65
C LEU A 34 -9.01 -11.73 -23.89
N LYS A 35 -9.00 -10.92 -22.82
CA LYS A 35 -9.12 -9.47 -22.90
C LYS A 35 -7.75 -8.86 -22.61
N THR A 36 -7.21 -8.07 -23.53
CA THR A 36 -5.84 -7.55 -23.40
C THR A 36 -5.81 -6.04 -23.52
N ALA A 37 -5.24 -5.37 -22.51
CA ALA A 37 -4.92 -3.94 -22.56
C ALA A 37 -3.59 -3.65 -23.29
N GLY A 38 -2.73 -4.67 -23.46
CA GLY A 38 -1.41 -4.54 -24.08
C GLY A 38 -1.42 -4.70 -25.60
N LYS A 39 -0.39 -4.13 -26.26
CA LYS A 39 -0.27 -4.09 -27.73
C LYS A 39 0.16 -5.42 -28.39
N THR A 40 0.70 -6.39 -27.62
CA THR A 40 1.37 -7.58 -28.17
C THR A 40 0.94 -8.92 -27.53
N PRO A 41 -0.36 -9.25 -27.51
CA PRO A 41 -0.86 -10.46 -26.83
C PRO A 41 -0.28 -11.78 -27.37
N LYS A 42 0.05 -11.83 -28.66
CA LYS A 42 0.69 -12.98 -29.32
C LYS A 42 2.07 -13.29 -28.73
N ALA A 43 2.89 -12.26 -28.54
CA ALA A 43 4.21 -12.38 -27.92
C ALA A 43 4.11 -12.81 -26.45
N THR A 44 3.14 -12.27 -25.71
CA THR A 44 2.88 -12.65 -24.31
C THR A 44 2.46 -14.11 -24.19
N MET A 45 1.56 -14.60 -25.05
CA MET A 45 1.14 -16.01 -25.06
C MET A 45 2.35 -16.93 -25.28
N ASN A 46 3.17 -16.64 -26.29
CA ASN A 46 4.37 -17.42 -26.57
C ASN A 46 5.33 -17.45 -25.38
N ALA A 47 5.65 -16.28 -24.81
CA ALA A 47 6.56 -16.18 -23.67
C ALA A 47 6.05 -16.98 -22.46
N GLN A 48 4.75 -16.90 -22.16
CA GLN A 48 4.15 -17.64 -21.05
C GLN A 48 4.25 -19.16 -21.24
N LEU A 49 4.03 -19.65 -22.46
CA LEU A 49 4.14 -21.08 -22.78
C LEU A 49 5.60 -21.55 -22.76
N VAL A 50 6.53 -20.80 -23.35
CA VAL A 50 7.98 -21.11 -23.30
C VAL A 50 8.48 -21.19 -21.86
N VAL A 51 8.13 -20.21 -21.02
CA VAL A 51 8.56 -20.20 -19.61
C VAL A 51 7.97 -21.40 -18.86
N ASP A 52 6.70 -21.74 -19.08
CA ASP A 52 6.07 -22.89 -18.42
C ASP A 52 6.73 -24.21 -18.83
N THR A 53 6.96 -24.42 -20.14
CA THR A 53 7.63 -25.62 -20.63
C THR A 53 9.07 -25.74 -20.14
N ASN A 54 9.82 -24.63 -20.10
CA ASN A 54 11.22 -24.65 -19.67
C ASN A 54 11.38 -24.85 -18.17
N SER A 55 10.55 -24.17 -17.38
CA SER A 55 10.63 -24.22 -15.90
C SER A 55 10.14 -25.54 -15.33
N LYS A 56 9.08 -26.12 -15.92
CA LYS A 56 8.46 -27.34 -15.39
C LYS A 56 8.88 -28.61 -16.12
N LYS A 57 9.43 -28.51 -17.33
CA LYS A 57 9.84 -29.65 -18.17
C LYS A 57 8.70 -30.69 -18.25
N GLU A 58 8.95 -31.94 -17.85
CA GLU A 58 7.99 -33.05 -17.83
C GLU A 58 6.75 -32.77 -16.96
N LYS A 59 6.82 -31.84 -16.00
CA LYS A 59 5.69 -31.43 -15.16
C LYS A 59 4.86 -30.30 -15.78
N SER A 60 5.23 -29.79 -16.95
CA SER A 60 4.41 -28.78 -17.65
C SER A 60 3.16 -29.43 -18.22
N ARG A 61 2.07 -28.64 -18.28
CA ARG A 61 0.85 -29.01 -19.02
C ARG A 61 1.06 -29.00 -20.53
N PHE A 62 2.13 -28.36 -20.98
CA PHE A 62 2.43 -28.13 -22.38
C PHE A 62 3.73 -28.84 -22.76
N ILE A 63 3.81 -29.22 -24.03
CA ILE A 63 5.06 -29.63 -24.67
C ILE A 63 5.29 -28.73 -25.88
N LYS A 64 6.54 -28.34 -26.09
CA LYS A 64 6.94 -27.59 -27.29
C LYS A 64 7.27 -28.60 -28.39
N THR A 65 6.48 -28.59 -29.47
CA THR A 65 6.64 -29.55 -30.58
C THR A 65 7.43 -28.95 -31.75
N ALA A 66 7.43 -27.62 -31.90
CA ALA A 66 8.17 -26.88 -32.92
C ALA A 66 8.42 -25.43 -32.45
N PRO A 67 9.15 -24.59 -33.21
CA PRO A 67 9.26 -23.17 -32.89
C PRO A 67 7.89 -22.54 -32.64
N SER A 68 7.73 -21.95 -31.46
CA SER A 68 6.50 -21.28 -31.01
C SER A 68 5.20 -22.12 -31.12
N THR A 69 5.32 -23.45 -31.19
CA THR A 69 4.20 -24.39 -31.35
C THR A 69 4.12 -25.30 -30.14
N PHE A 70 2.92 -25.40 -29.56
CA PHE A 70 2.69 -26.06 -28.27
C PHE A 70 1.53 -27.04 -28.37
N GLY A 71 1.70 -28.22 -27.78
CA GLY A 71 0.65 -29.22 -27.56
C GLY A 71 0.43 -29.50 -26.07
N LEU A 72 -0.59 -30.30 -25.76
CA LEU A 72 -0.76 -30.82 -24.39
C LEU A 72 0.25 -31.93 -24.12
N ASN A 73 0.80 -31.93 -22.91
CA ASN A 73 1.68 -33.00 -22.45
C ASN A 73 0.84 -34.24 -22.10
N PRO A 74 1.01 -35.39 -22.79
CA PRO A 74 0.24 -36.61 -22.50
C PRO A 74 0.60 -37.22 -21.13
N GLU A 75 1.82 -36.99 -20.64
CA GLU A 75 2.28 -37.46 -19.33
C GLU A 75 1.84 -36.55 -18.18
N PHE A 76 1.17 -35.42 -18.50
CA PHE A 76 0.65 -34.53 -17.47
C PHE A 76 -0.53 -35.19 -16.76
N ARG A 77 -0.28 -35.65 -15.54
CA ARG A 77 -1.35 -36.00 -14.60
C ARG A 77 -1.76 -34.74 -13.87
N GLU A 78 -3.02 -34.37 -14.01
CA GLU A 78 -3.62 -33.25 -13.30
C GLU A 78 -3.59 -33.59 -11.80
N THR A 79 -2.57 -33.10 -11.09
CA THR A 79 -2.60 -33.12 -9.64
C THR A 79 -3.78 -32.24 -9.27
N VAL A 80 -4.77 -32.82 -8.59
CA VAL A 80 -5.83 -32.04 -7.95
C VAL A 80 -5.11 -31.05 -7.05
N LYS A 81 -5.00 -29.82 -7.54
CA LYS A 81 -4.51 -28.72 -6.72
C LYS A 81 -5.63 -28.50 -5.71
N SER A 82 -5.54 -29.19 -4.57
CA SER A 82 -5.84 -28.47 -3.33
C SER A 82 -5.12 -27.14 -3.49
N LYS A 83 -5.86 -26.04 -3.37
CA LYS A 83 -5.25 -24.71 -3.29
C LYS A 83 -4.11 -24.88 -2.31
N SER A 84 -2.87 -24.91 -2.79
CA SER A 84 -1.71 -24.90 -1.93
C SER A 84 -1.82 -23.56 -1.23
N GLN A 85 -2.44 -23.56 -0.06
CA GLN A 85 -2.18 -22.59 0.97
C GLN A 85 -0.67 -22.51 0.97
N LYS A 86 -0.13 -21.42 0.40
CA LYS A 86 1.23 -21.04 0.73
C LYS A 86 1.19 -21.05 2.26
N GLU A 87 2.00 -21.88 2.89
CA GLU A 87 2.27 -21.68 4.30
C GLU A 87 2.70 -20.21 4.39
N ASP A 88 1.82 -19.37 4.93
CA ASP A 88 2.14 -17.99 5.22
C ASP A 88 3.30 -18.10 6.19
N LYS A 89 4.51 -17.85 5.69
CA LYS A 89 5.66 -17.64 6.56
C LYS A 89 5.25 -16.49 7.45
N THR A 90 4.91 -16.78 8.70
CA THR A 90 4.59 -15.78 9.70
C THR A 90 5.82 -14.88 9.84
N HIS A 91 5.72 -13.68 9.28
CA HIS A 91 6.77 -12.68 9.33
C HIS A 91 6.65 -11.96 10.68
N ASN A 92 7.49 -12.33 11.63
CA ASN A 92 7.48 -11.71 12.95
C ASN A 92 8.26 -10.39 12.93
N ILE A 93 7.70 -9.35 13.52
CA ILE A 93 8.43 -8.12 13.81
C ILE A 93 9.41 -8.37 14.95
N SER A 94 10.65 -7.87 14.80
CA SER A 94 11.67 -7.96 15.86
C SER A 94 11.20 -7.22 17.13
N LYS A 95 11.36 -7.88 18.29
CA LYS A 95 11.03 -7.29 19.59
C LYS A 95 12.00 -6.16 19.99
N ASP A 96 13.17 -6.12 19.37
CA ASP A 96 14.26 -5.19 19.71
C ASP A 96 14.18 -3.85 18.96
N VAL A 97 13.14 -3.63 18.16
CA VAL A 97 12.94 -2.33 17.48
C VAL A 97 12.64 -1.26 18.54
N SER A 98 13.59 -0.32 18.70
CA SER A 98 13.50 0.78 19.66
C SER A 98 12.38 1.77 19.33
N THR A 99 11.97 2.58 20.30
CA THR A 99 10.95 3.63 20.10
C THR A 99 11.34 4.62 19.00
N LYS A 100 12.63 4.98 18.90
CA LYS A 100 13.13 5.86 17.84
C LYS A 100 12.98 5.20 16.47
N GLN A 101 13.43 3.96 16.32
CA GLN A 101 13.29 3.23 15.05
C GLN A 101 11.83 3.04 14.65
N LYS A 102 10.92 2.81 15.60
CA LYS A 102 9.47 2.76 15.35
C LYS A 102 8.95 4.07 14.76
N GLY A 103 9.37 5.20 15.33
CA GLY A 103 9.07 6.53 14.79
C GLY A 103 9.60 6.70 13.37
N ASP A 104 10.89 6.42 13.16
CA ASP A 104 11.54 6.52 11.84
C ASP A 104 10.83 5.66 10.77
N ILE A 105 10.39 4.45 11.13
CA ILE A 105 9.62 3.56 10.23
C ILE A 105 8.27 4.21 9.86
N ALA A 106 7.53 4.72 10.84
CA ALA A 106 6.24 5.35 10.58
C ALA A 106 6.39 6.62 9.72
N GLU A 107 7.39 7.46 10.01
CA GLU A 107 7.71 8.64 9.20
C GLU A 107 8.03 8.27 7.75
N ALA A 108 8.85 7.23 7.54
CA ALA A 108 9.17 6.75 6.20
C ALA A 108 7.93 6.22 5.47
N ARG A 109 7.05 5.48 6.14
CA ARG A 109 5.79 4.99 5.57
C ARG A 109 4.84 6.12 5.19
N ILE A 110 4.72 7.14 6.03
CA ILE A 110 3.93 8.33 5.72
C ILE A 110 4.52 9.05 4.50
N ALA A 111 5.83 9.26 4.45
CA ALA A 111 6.49 9.89 3.30
C ALA A 111 6.25 9.10 2.00
N GLU A 112 6.32 7.77 2.06
CA GLU A 112 5.99 6.87 0.94
C GLU A 112 4.55 7.10 0.46
N LEU A 113 3.56 7.07 1.35
CA LEU A 113 2.16 7.32 1.01
C LEU A 113 1.94 8.70 0.35
N VAL A 114 2.58 9.74 0.91
CA VAL A 114 2.45 11.12 0.42
C VAL A 114 3.08 11.30 -0.96
N ILE A 115 4.18 10.62 -1.26
CA ILE A 115 4.85 10.68 -2.57
C ILE A 115 4.16 9.79 -3.60
N LEU A 116 3.67 8.62 -3.18
CA LEU A 116 3.08 7.60 -4.04
C LEU A 116 1.68 7.98 -4.52
N TYR A 117 0.86 8.54 -3.63
CA TYR A 117 -0.51 8.92 -3.92
C TYR A 117 -0.63 10.42 -4.20
N GLY A 118 -1.79 10.84 -4.74
CA GLY A 118 -2.15 12.24 -4.91
C GLY A 118 -2.37 12.67 -6.35
N ASP A 119 -3.22 13.69 -6.52
CA ASP A 119 -3.57 14.27 -7.82
C ASP A 119 -2.44 15.16 -8.37
N THR A 120 -1.59 15.69 -7.48
CA THR A 120 -0.41 16.48 -7.83
C THR A 120 0.85 15.82 -7.27
N THR A 121 2.00 16.18 -7.84
CA THR A 121 3.29 15.65 -7.38
C THR A 121 3.74 16.39 -6.13
N LEU A 122 3.76 15.70 -5.00
CA LEU A 122 4.34 16.16 -3.74
C LEU A 122 5.81 15.70 -3.62
N SER A 123 6.59 16.42 -2.82
CA SER A 123 7.96 16.06 -2.44
C SER A 123 8.09 16.16 -0.93
N CYS A 124 8.73 15.16 -0.32
CA CYS A 124 8.95 15.13 1.12
C CYS A 124 10.43 15.35 1.45
N TYR A 125 10.68 16.10 2.53
CA TYR A 125 12.01 16.38 3.06
C TYR A 125 12.00 16.10 4.57
N LYS A 126 13.05 15.43 5.06
CA LYS A 126 13.25 15.23 6.50
C LYS A 126 14.22 16.29 7.01
N PRO A 127 13.88 17.03 8.09
CA PRO A 127 14.79 18.03 8.64
C PRO A 127 16.02 17.35 9.28
N ILE A 128 17.14 18.08 9.29
CA ILE A 128 18.39 17.60 9.91
C ILE A 128 18.31 17.68 11.45
N SER A 129 17.57 18.66 11.97
CA SER A 129 17.29 18.87 13.40
C SER A 129 15.78 18.74 13.65
N ASP A 130 15.40 18.09 14.75
CA ASP A 130 14.01 17.76 15.12
C ASP A 130 13.52 18.50 16.38
N ASP A 131 14.17 19.60 16.76
CA ASP A 131 13.88 20.38 17.96
C ASP A 131 12.56 21.18 17.88
N GLU A 132 12.07 21.43 16.66
CA GLU A 132 10.80 22.13 16.39
C GLU A 132 9.59 21.21 16.34
N GLY A 133 9.77 19.89 16.48
CA GLY A 133 8.70 18.91 16.41
C GLY A 133 8.15 18.69 15.00
N ILE A 134 8.92 19.04 13.97
CA ILE A 134 8.64 18.79 12.56
C ILE A 134 9.36 17.49 12.17
N ASP A 135 8.59 16.48 11.79
CA ASP A 135 9.14 15.17 11.42
C ASP A 135 9.25 15.05 9.88
N LEU A 136 8.35 15.73 9.15
CA LEU A 136 8.31 15.71 7.68
C LEU A 136 7.89 17.08 7.12
N ILE A 137 8.61 17.56 6.11
CA ILE A 137 8.24 18.75 5.34
C ILE A 137 7.73 18.29 3.98
N VAL A 138 6.49 18.62 3.65
CA VAL A 138 5.85 18.25 2.38
C VAL A 138 5.65 19.49 1.54
N LYS A 139 6.16 19.47 0.32
CA LYS A 139 6.09 20.60 -0.61
C LYS A 139 5.43 20.17 -1.91
N GLU A 140 4.54 21.01 -2.42
CA GLU A 140 4.00 20.82 -3.76
C GLU A 140 5.04 21.20 -4.84
N LYS A 141 5.24 20.32 -5.82
CA LYS A 141 6.22 20.56 -6.89
C LYS A 141 5.73 21.70 -7.79
N GLY A 142 6.62 22.66 -8.06
CA GLY A 142 6.30 23.83 -8.87
C GLY A 142 5.63 24.99 -8.13
N SER A 143 5.27 24.84 -6.86
CA SER A 143 4.80 25.93 -6.00
C SER A 143 5.70 26.10 -4.77
N LEU A 144 5.47 27.13 -3.96
CA LEU A 144 6.11 27.30 -2.64
C LEU A 144 5.23 26.81 -1.49
N LYS A 145 4.06 26.22 -1.80
CA LYS A 145 3.15 25.71 -0.78
C LYS A 145 3.79 24.53 -0.06
N THR A 146 3.92 24.69 1.25
CA THR A 146 4.69 23.79 2.11
C THR A 146 3.90 23.51 3.38
N MET A 147 3.84 22.23 3.73
CA MET A 147 3.25 21.70 4.96
C MET A 147 4.36 21.17 5.86
N TYR A 148 4.31 21.55 7.14
CA TYR A 148 5.19 21.07 8.19
C TYR A 148 4.42 20.08 9.04
N ILE A 149 4.83 18.82 9.01
CA ILE A 149 4.06 17.71 9.54
C ILE A 149 4.79 17.08 10.72
N GLN A 150 4.10 16.97 11.84
CA GLN A 150 4.48 16.11 12.95
C GLN A 150 3.81 14.75 12.81
N ILE A 151 4.52 13.67 13.11
CA ILE A 151 4.04 12.29 13.00
C ILE A 151 4.11 11.65 14.38
N LYS A 152 3.00 11.03 14.79
CA LYS A 152 2.89 10.26 16.04
C LYS A 152 2.34 8.89 15.72
N SER A 153 3.15 7.87 16.01
CA SER A 153 2.80 6.48 15.74
C SER A 153 2.59 5.68 17.02
N ARG A 154 1.67 4.71 16.97
CA ARG A 154 1.58 3.62 17.95
C ARG A 154 1.78 2.29 17.23
N PHE A 155 2.51 1.38 17.85
CA PHE A 155 2.73 0.03 17.33
C PHE A 155 1.94 -0.95 18.19
N GLY A 156 1.26 -1.90 17.57
CA GLY A 156 0.64 -3.01 18.28
C GLY A 156 -0.13 -3.93 17.35
N ASN A 157 -0.78 -4.92 17.95
CA ASN A 157 -1.52 -5.98 17.26
C ASN A 157 -3.03 -5.97 17.56
N ASN A 158 -3.50 -5.08 18.44
CA ASN A 158 -4.91 -5.00 18.78
C ASN A 158 -5.52 -3.79 18.09
N PRO A 159 -6.24 -3.93 16.96
CA PRO A 159 -6.83 -2.81 16.23
C PRO A 159 -7.97 -2.08 16.97
N ASP A 160 -8.51 -2.66 18.04
CA ASP A 160 -9.62 -2.08 18.80
C ASP A 160 -9.17 -1.19 19.97
N GLU A 161 -7.88 -1.19 20.30
CA GLU A 161 -7.35 -0.36 21.37
C GLU A 161 -7.46 1.14 21.04
N ILE A 162 -7.79 1.94 22.05
CA ILE A 162 -7.83 3.40 21.98
C ILE A 162 -6.45 3.93 21.61
N PHE A 163 -6.39 4.81 20.60
CA PHE A 163 -5.17 5.50 20.24
C PHE A 163 -4.94 6.68 21.17
N THR A 164 -3.78 6.74 21.81
CA THR A 164 -3.36 7.87 22.64
C THR A 164 -1.98 8.38 22.23
N ALA A 165 -1.82 9.69 22.12
CA ALA A 165 -0.54 10.34 21.90
C ALA A 165 -0.47 11.68 22.63
N THR A 166 0.75 12.16 22.87
CA THR A 166 0.99 13.49 23.45
C THR A 166 2.02 14.23 22.62
N ALA A 167 1.76 15.52 22.37
CA ALA A 167 2.71 16.44 21.76
C ALA A 167 3.04 17.56 22.76
N LYS A 168 4.29 18.03 22.76
CA LYS A 168 4.67 19.22 23.55
C LYS A 168 3.94 20.41 22.96
N ALA A 169 3.29 21.24 23.79
CA ALA A 169 2.57 22.40 23.29
C ALA A 169 3.49 23.38 22.53
N SER A 170 4.76 23.47 22.93
CA SER A 170 5.78 24.30 22.25
C SER A 170 6.15 23.84 20.84
N GLY A 171 5.86 22.59 20.48
CA GLY A 171 6.13 22.03 19.14
C GLY A 171 4.87 21.91 18.28
N VAL A 172 3.74 22.47 18.73
CA VAL A 172 2.48 22.46 17.99
C VAL A 172 2.13 23.92 17.66
N ASN A 173 2.14 24.24 16.37
CA ASN A 173 1.89 25.58 15.88
C ASN A 173 0.44 25.74 15.43
N ASP A 174 -0.20 26.83 15.86
CA ASP A 174 -1.54 27.24 15.42
C ASP A 174 -1.46 27.95 14.04
N HIS A 175 -1.16 27.18 12.99
CA HIS A 175 -1.01 27.71 11.64
C HIS A 175 -1.44 26.70 10.58
N TYR A 176 -2.08 27.14 9.49
CA TYR A 176 -2.60 26.22 8.46
C TYR A 176 -1.54 25.49 7.65
N SER A 177 -0.29 25.93 7.71
CA SER A 177 0.86 25.23 7.14
C SER A 177 1.38 24.10 8.03
N THR A 178 0.80 23.87 9.21
CA THR A 178 1.21 22.77 10.09
C THR A 178 0.10 21.74 10.23
N ALA A 179 0.49 20.49 10.45
CA ALA A 179 -0.44 19.42 10.76
C ALA A 179 0.22 18.35 11.62
N THR A 180 -0.59 17.55 12.31
CA THR A 180 -0.16 16.34 13.00
C THR A 180 -0.86 15.13 12.40
N ILE A 181 -0.07 14.11 12.07
CA ILE A 181 -0.56 12.81 11.64
C ILE A 181 -0.46 11.83 12.80
N PHE A 182 -1.59 11.21 13.12
CA PHE A 182 -1.64 10.10 14.07
C PHE A 182 -1.89 8.81 13.30
N CYS A 183 -0.97 7.86 13.38
CA CYS A 183 -1.06 6.61 12.64
C CYS A 183 -0.78 5.41 13.54
N TYR A 184 -1.43 4.29 13.25
CA TYR A 184 -1.18 3.02 13.93
C TYR A 184 -0.40 2.11 13.00
N PHE A 185 0.68 1.50 13.50
CA PHE A 185 1.42 0.46 12.81
C PHE A 185 0.95 -0.90 13.34
N ASP A 186 0.30 -1.66 12.47
CA ASP A 186 -0.17 -3.00 12.76
C ASP A 186 0.98 -3.98 12.69
N THR A 187 1.29 -4.61 13.82
CA THR A 187 2.43 -5.52 13.92
C THR A 187 2.15 -6.92 13.37
N GLU A 188 0.89 -7.28 13.15
CA GLU A 188 0.52 -8.55 12.51
C GLU A 188 0.63 -8.43 10.99
N GLU A 189 0.19 -7.30 10.43
CA GLU A 189 0.29 -7.02 8.99
C GLU A 189 1.66 -6.46 8.58
N GLY A 190 2.43 -5.90 9.52
CA GLY A 190 3.72 -5.30 9.22
C GLY A 190 3.63 -3.99 8.43
N ASP A 191 2.51 -3.28 8.54
CA ASP A 191 2.23 -2.03 7.82
C ASP A 191 1.42 -1.04 8.67
N LEU A 192 1.27 0.19 8.19
CA LEU A 192 0.30 1.12 8.73
C LEU A 192 -1.13 0.58 8.56
N TRP A 193 -1.93 0.74 9.61
CA TRP A 193 -3.36 0.50 9.56
C TRP A 193 -4.02 1.35 8.46
N ASP A 194 -5.14 0.86 7.92
CA ASP A 194 -5.78 1.44 6.73
C ASP A 194 -6.25 2.88 6.91
N TYR A 195 -6.48 3.31 8.15
CA TYR A 195 -6.89 4.67 8.46
C TYR A 195 -5.89 5.37 9.38
N LEU A 196 -5.80 6.68 9.20
CA LEU A 196 -4.99 7.58 10.02
C LEU A 196 -5.73 8.88 10.23
N TRP A 197 -5.32 9.64 11.25
CA TRP A 197 -5.83 11.00 11.44
C TRP A 197 -4.87 12.00 10.84
N PHE A 198 -5.38 12.87 9.96
CA PHE A 198 -4.67 14.05 9.49
C PHE A 198 -5.32 15.29 10.10
N VAL A 199 -4.66 15.90 11.09
CA VAL A 199 -5.22 17.00 11.88
C VAL A 199 -4.44 18.28 11.62
N PRO A 200 -5.03 19.32 10.99
CA PRO A 200 -4.39 20.62 10.84
C PRO A 200 -4.03 21.27 12.18
N GLY A 201 -2.97 22.07 12.22
CA GLY A 201 -2.45 22.71 13.43
C GLY A 201 -3.53 23.44 14.26
N PRO A 202 -4.31 24.37 13.67
CA PRO A 202 -5.36 25.09 14.39
C PRO A 202 -6.44 24.18 14.97
N ASP A 203 -6.79 23.11 14.24
CA ASP A 203 -7.76 22.12 14.71
C ASP A 203 -7.19 21.30 15.87
N PHE A 204 -5.91 20.94 15.82
CA PHE A 204 -5.27 20.20 16.89
C PHE A 204 -5.16 21.05 18.17
N VAL A 205 -4.69 22.30 18.07
CA VAL A 205 -4.60 23.24 19.21
C VAL A 205 -5.96 23.46 19.87
N ARG A 206 -7.02 23.58 19.06
CA ARG A 206 -8.39 23.82 19.53
C ARG A 206 -9.02 22.59 20.20
N LEU A 207 -8.81 21.39 19.65
CA LEU A 207 -9.53 20.18 20.06
C LEU A 207 -8.75 19.31 21.05
N ALA A 208 -7.42 19.42 21.12
CA ALA A 208 -6.60 18.57 21.97
C ALA A 208 -6.89 18.77 23.46
N ASN A 209 -6.72 17.70 24.23
CA ASN A 209 -6.81 17.77 25.69
C ASN A 209 -5.57 18.51 26.21
N LYS A 210 -5.76 19.59 26.96
CA LYS A 210 -4.65 20.33 27.57
C LYS A 210 -4.24 19.62 28.85
N ILE A 211 -3.01 19.11 28.90
CA ILE A 211 -2.45 18.40 30.04
C ILE A 211 -1.08 18.98 30.42
N SER A 212 -0.60 18.66 31.61
CA SER A 212 0.74 19.04 32.07
C SER A 212 1.54 17.79 32.41
N ASN A 213 2.80 17.75 32.01
CA ASN A 213 3.73 16.68 32.38
C ASN A 213 5.05 17.31 32.88
N ASN A 214 5.39 17.09 34.15
CA ASN A 214 6.56 17.69 34.81
C ASN A 214 6.64 19.21 34.62
N GLY A 215 5.49 19.90 34.74
CA GLY A 215 5.38 21.36 34.58
C GLY A 215 5.41 21.86 33.13
N LYS A 216 5.55 20.98 32.13
CA LYS A 216 5.50 21.34 30.72
C LYS A 216 4.10 21.13 30.16
N ALA A 217 3.60 22.12 29.44
CA ALA A 217 2.30 22.04 28.75
C ALA A 217 2.36 21.05 27.59
N MET A 218 1.35 20.18 27.50
CA MET A 218 1.24 19.15 26.48
C MET A 218 -0.18 19.15 25.90
N PHE A 219 -0.28 18.76 24.63
CA PHE A 219 -1.52 18.44 23.97
C PHE A 219 -1.69 16.92 23.91
N GLY A 220 -2.77 16.42 24.50
CA GLY A 220 -3.18 15.03 24.46
C GLY A 220 -4.16 14.75 23.33
N PHE A 221 -3.85 13.74 22.53
CA PHE A 221 -4.71 13.16 21.51
C PHE A 221 -5.22 11.80 22.02
N VAL A 222 -6.54 11.60 22.02
CA VAL A 222 -7.19 10.35 22.43
C VAL A 222 -8.34 10.09 21.47
N ALA A 223 -8.30 8.99 20.73
CA ALA A 223 -9.33 8.62 19.76
C ALA A 223 -9.53 7.10 19.70
N GLY A 224 -10.77 6.65 19.62
CA GLY A 224 -11.07 5.27 19.23
C GLY A 224 -10.84 5.08 17.73
N ARG A 225 -10.48 3.86 17.30
CA ARG A 225 -10.25 3.54 15.88
C ARG A 225 -11.50 3.13 15.11
N LYS A 226 -12.61 2.87 15.79
CA LYS A 226 -13.90 2.66 15.11
C LYS A 226 -14.51 4.03 14.82
N ARG A 227 -14.98 4.25 13.58
CA ARG A 227 -15.82 5.41 13.24
C ARG A 227 -17.12 5.27 14.02
N ASN A 228 -17.20 5.94 15.16
CA ASN A 228 -18.38 6.04 15.98
C ASN A 228 -18.61 7.54 16.15
N GLU A 229 -19.59 8.08 15.42
CA GLU A 229 -19.87 9.51 15.15
C GLU A 229 -19.89 10.47 16.36
N ALA A 230 -19.71 9.96 17.58
CA ALA A 230 -19.56 10.71 18.82
C ALA A 230 -18.12 11.19 19.12
N ASN A 231 -17.09 10.74 18.40
CA ASN A 231 -15.71 11.14 18.68
C ASN A 231 -15.30 12.40 17.89
N LYS A 232 -14.80 13.42 18.61
CA LYS A 232 -14.36 14.72 18.05
C LYS A 232 -13.27 14.64 16.97
N TRP A 233 -12.60 13.49 16.85
CA TRP A 233 -11.53 13.27 15.88
C TRP A 233 -11.98 12.58 14.58
N ASP A 234 -13.22 12.11 14.50
CA ASP A 234 -13.68 11.28 13.38
C ASP A 234 -13.64 12.01 12.04
N ASN A 235 -13.86 13.32 12.05
CA ASN A 235 -13.77 14.17 10.85
C ASN A 235 -12.35 14.26 10.25
N PHE A 236 -11.33 13.86 11.01
CA PHE A 236 -9.94 13.84 10.58
C PHE A 236 -9.45 12.44 10.21
N LEU A 237 -10.27 11.39 10.45
CA LEU A 237 -9.92 10.01 10.17
C LEU A 237 -10.17 9.69 8.68
N ILE A 238 -9.08 9.52 7.95
CA ILE A 238 -9.08 9.27 6.50
C ILE A 238 -8.44 7.93 6.18
N ASP A 239 -8.75 7.37 5.02
CA ASP A 239 -7.99 6.25 4.46
C ASP A 239 -6.55 6.73 4.21
N LYS A 240 -5.56 5.90 4.54
CA LYS A 240 -4.13 6.26 4.41
C LYS A 240 -3.74 6.64 2.98
N ARG A 241 -4.48 6.15 1.97
CA ARG A 241 -4.26 6.45 0.55
C ARG A 241 -4.77 7.84 0.15
N ASP A 242 -5.72 8.39 0.90
CA ASP A 242 -6.26 9.74 0.66
C ASP A 242 -5.37 10.84 1.25
N LEU A 243 -4.33 10.48 2.03
CA LEU A 243 -3.48 11.41 2.77
C LEU A 243 -2.85 12.48 1.88
N ALA A 244 -2.30 12.10 0.71
CA ALA A 244 -1.70 13.06 -0.21
C ALA A 244 -2.70 14.12 -0.68
N ASN A 245 -3.91 13.69 -1.04
CA ASN A 245 -4.99 14.59 -1.48
C ASN A 245 -5.53 15.45 -0.32
N ALA A 246 -5.58 14.91 0.91
CA ALA A 246 -5.90 15.69 2.10
C ALA A 246 -4.87 16.81 2.35
N ILE A 247 -3.58 16.51 2.20
CA ILE A 247 -2.49 17.49 2.30
C ILE A 247 -2.62 18.56 1.21
N ILE A 248 -2.84 18.17 -0.05
CA ILE A 248 -3.04 19.10 -1.18
C ILE A 248 -4.24 20.01 -0.91
N SER A 249 -5.34 19.45 -0.40
CA SER A 249 -6.53 20.23 -0.04
C SER A 249 -6.22 21.25 1.06
N GLN A 250 -5.50 20.84 2.10
CA GLN A 250 -5.07 21.73 3.18
C GLN A 250 -4.14 22.84 2.69
N MET A 251 -3.24 22.55 1.74
CA MET A 251 -2.35 23.55 1.12
C MET A 251 -3.10 24.66 0.37
N LYS A 252 -4.40 24.52 0.07
CA LYS A 252 -5.22 25.60 -0.50
C LYS A 252 -5.57 26.69 0.52
N ARG A 253 -5.35 26.43 1.81
CA ARG A 253 -5.62 27.34 2.93
C ARG A 253 -4.37 28.09 3.41
N ILE A 254 -3.22 27.88 2.74
CA ILE A 254 -1.92 28.51 3.01
C ILE A 254 -1.68 29.58 1.96
#